data_AF-A0A3D6EYN4-F1
#
_entry.id   AF-A0A3D6EYN4-F1
#
_cell.length_a   1.000
_cell.length_b   1.000
_cell.length_c   1.000
_cell.angle_alpha   90.00
_cell.angle_beta   90.00
_cell.angle_gamma   90.00
#
_symmetry.space_group_name_H-M   'P 1'
#
loop_
_entity.id
_entity.type
_entity.pdbx_description
1 polymer ?
#
loop_
_entity_poly.entity_id
_entity_poly.type
_entity_poly.pdbx_seq_one_letter_code
_entity_poly.pdbx_strand_id
1 'polypeptide(L)'
;SSSNPHAPGQLQSHYAPGKKIILGTQSQLQAHVHPNAGTIMFQNALSGIPAKRQIILSTSGDLEEAAQHLFAALRTLDKTSIDIILAELVPDTGLGRAINDRLRRASAH
;
A
#
# COMPACT_ATOMS: atom_id res chain seq x y z
N SER A 1 -39.62 2.24 4.57
CA SER A 1 -38.60 2.02 5.62
C SER A 1 -37.43 1.29 5.00
N SER A 2 -36.43 2.01 4.49
CA SER A 2 -35.19 2.40 5.19
C SER A 2 -34.11 1.32 5.10
N SER A 3 -33.47 1.21 3.94
CA SER A 3 -32.16 0.57 3.82
C SER A 3 -31.09 1.67 3.87
N ASN A 4 -30.57 1.90 5.07
CA ASN A 4 -29.44 2.79 5.34
C ASN A 4 -28.15 1.98 5.22
N PRO A 5 -27.32 2.11 4.18
CA PRO A 5 -26.06 1.38 4.10
C PRO A 5 -25.01 2.15 4.91
N HIS A 6 -24.88 1.85 6.20
CA HIS A 6 -23.81 2.35 7.06
C HIS A 6 -22.69 1.31 7.17
N ALA A 7 -21.96 1.12 6.07
CA ALA A 7 -20.60 0.58 6.07
C ALA A 7 -19.93 0.88 4.72
N PRO A 8 -19.09 1.92 4.60
CA PRO A 8 -18.24 2.10 3.42
C PRO A 8 -17.08 1.11 3.54
N GLY A 9 -17.31 -0.17 3.17
CA GLY A 9 -16.30 -1.22 3.37
C GLY A 9 -16.42 -2.43 2.46
N GLN A 10 -17.38 -2.47 1.53
CA GLN A 10 -17.52 -3.57 0.56
C GLN A 10 -16.94 -3.17 -0.80
N LEU A 11 -15.64 -2.93 -0.86
CA LEU A 11 -14.91 -3.05 -2.12
C LEU A 11 -14.34 -4.46 -2.18
N GLN A 12 -15.12 -5.33 -2.83
CA GLN A 12 -14.74 -6.58 -3.50
C GLN A 12 -13.49 -7.30 -2.95
N SER A 13 -13.73 -8.47 -2.37
CA SER A 13 -12.78 -9.39 -1.74
C SER A 13 -11.55 -9.83 -2.56
N HIS A 14 -11.28 -9.25 -3.72
CA HIS A 14 -10.14 -9.55 -4.59
C HIS A 14 -9.63 -8.28 -5.29
N TYR A 15 -9.11 -7.30 -4.55
CA TYR A 15 -8.34 -6.23 -5.18
C TYR A 15 -6.92 -6.69 -5.47
N ALA A 16 -6.73 -7.17 -6.70
CA ALA A 16 -5.45 -7.44 -7.32
C ALA A 16 -5.07 -6.21 -8.16
N PRO A 17 -4.10 -5.38 -7.73
CA PRO A 17 -3.63 -4.28 -8.58
C PRO A 17 -3.05 -4.86 -9.89
N GLY A 18 -3.30 -4.19 -11.01
CA GLY A 18 -2.77 -4.60 -12.31
C GLY A 18 -1.29 -4.25 -12.50
N LYS A 19 -0.69 -3.58 -11.51
CA LYS A 19 0.71 -3.15 -11.49
C LYS A 19 1.56 -4.15 -10.73
N LYS A 20 2.79 -4.35 -11.20
CA LYS A 20 3.79 -5.15 -10.49
C LYS A 20 4.03 -4.54 -9.10
N ILE A 21 3.98 -5.35 -8.05
CA ILE A 21 4.33 -4.94 -6.69
C ILE A 21 5.64 -5.59 -6.29
N ILE A 22 6.58 -4.81 -5.78
CA ILE A 22 7.77 -5.31 -5.08
C ILE A 22 7.62 -5.01 -3.59
N LEU A 23 7.78 -6.06 -2.78
CA LEU A 23 7.73 -5.98 -1.32
C LEU A 23 9.14 -6.03 -0.75
N GLY A 24 9.39 -5.23 0.28
CA GLY A 24 10.67 -5.26 0.99
C GLY A 24 10.72 -4.27 2.14
N THR A 25 11.86 -4.20 2.80
CA THR A 25 12.18 -3.11 3.71
C THR A 25 12.52 -1.84 2.92
N GLN A 26 12.45 -0.67 3.57
CA GLN A 26 12.82 0.60 2.93
C GLN A 26 14.17 0.53 2.18
N SER A 27 15.20 -0.07 2.79
CA SER A 27 16.52 -0.23 2.17
C SER A 27 16.50 -1.13 0.93
N GLN A 28 15.72 -2.21 0.94
CA GLN A 28 15.57 -3.09 -0.21
C GLN A 28 14.81 -2.40 -1.36
N LEU A 29 13.79 -1.61 -1.02
CA LEU A 29 13.01 -0.86 -2.00
C LEU A 29 13.81 0.30 -2.61
N GLN A 30 14.73 0.91 -1.86
CA GLN A 30 15.60 1.97 -2.36
C GLN A 30 16.41 1.52 -3.59
N ALA A 31 16.82 0.25 -3.64
CA ALA A 31 17.52 -0.34 -4.79
C ALA A 31 16.64 -0.52 -6.04
N HIS A 32 15.32 -0.44 -5.90
CA HIS A 32 14.33 -0.61 -6.96
C HIS A 32 13.68 0.71 -7.40
N VAL A 33 14.18 1.85 -6.89
CA VAL A 33 13.68 3.18 -7.26
C VAL A 33 13.86 3.41 -8.76
N HIS A 34 12.77 3.81 -9.42
CA HIS A 34 12.70 4.04 -10.86
C HIS A 34 11.78 5.25 -11.16
N PRO A 35 12.00 6.01 -12.25
CA PRO A 35 11.19 7.20 -12.58
C PRO A 35 9.68 6.98 -12.65
N ASN A 36 9.23 5.78 -13.01
CA ASN A 36 7.81 5.39 -13.09
C ASN A 36 7.34 4.51 -11.93
N ALA A 37 8.03 4.53 -10.79
CA ALA A 37 7.58 3.83 -9.59
C ALA A 37 6.64 4.71 -8.75
N GLY A 38 5.69 4.05 -8.09
CA GLY A 38 4.97 4.59 -6.93
C GLY A 38 5.37 3.84 -5.66
N THR A 39 5.19 4.45 -4.50
CA THR A 39 5.57 3.84 -3.22
C THR A 39 4.41 3.83 -2.23
N ILE A 40 4.31 2.74 -1.48
CA ILE A 40 3.49 2.62 -0.28
C ILE A 40 4.47 2.38 0.87
N MET A 41 4.69 3.39 1.69
CA MET A 41 5.65 3.36 2.79
C MET A 41 4.92 3.31 4.12
N PHE A 42 5.54 2.75 5.15
CA PHE A 42 4.90 2.67 6.46
C PHE A 42 4.86 4.05 7.12
N GLN A 43 6.03 4.62 7.42
CA GLN A 43 6.18 5.89 8.15
C GLN A 43 6.91 6.97 7.35
N ASN A 44 7.90 6.58 6.55
CA ASN A 44 8.85 7.51 5.94
C ASN A 44 8.80 7.40 4.42
N ALA A 45 8.82 8.56 3.75
CA ALA A 45 8.94 8.62 2.30
C ALA A 45 10.25 7.94 1.82
N LEU A 46 10.21 7.41 0.60
CA LEU A 46 11.36 6.85 -0.09
C LEU A 46 12.02 7.93 -0.96
N SER A 47 13.34 8.06 -0.86
CA SER A 47 14.08 9.05 -1.64
C SER A 47 14.08 8.70 -3.13
N GLY A 48 13.98 9.71 -3.99
CA GLY A 48 14.05 9.55 -5.45
C GLY A 48 12.70 9.29 -6.15
N ILE A 49 11.59 9.28 -5.41
CA ILE A 49 10.24 9.22 -5.95
C ILE A 49 9.52 10.56 -5.74
N PRO A 50 8.75 11.09 -6.71
CA PRO A 50 7.97 12.31 -6.50
C PRO A 50 6.89 12.12 -5.43
N ALA A 51 6.72 13.09 -4.51
CA ALA A 51 5.75 13.01 -3.41
C ALA A 51 4.32 12.64 -3.85
N LYS A 52 3.88 13.10 -5.02
CA LYS A 52 2.57 12.75 -5.62
C LYS A 52 2.37 11.25 -5.93
N ARG A 53 3.44 10.47 -5.94
CA ARG A 53 3.45 9.00 -6.17
C ARG A 53 3.87 8.24 -4.92
N GLN A 54 3.99 8.93 -3.79
CA GLN A 54 4.33 8.33 -2.51
C GLN A 54 3.12 8.40 -1.58
N ILE A 55 2.80 7.28 -0.95
CA ILE A 55 1.72 7.21 0.03
C ILE A 55 2.32 6.64 1.31
N ILE A 56 2.16 7.37 2.40
CA ILE A 56 2.56 6.95 3.74
C ILE A 56 1.32 6.37 4.43
N LEU A 57 1.41 5.15 4.93
CA LEU A 57 0.30 4.44 5.55
C LEU A 57 0.00 4.96 6.95
N SER A 58 1.03 5.26 7.74
CA SER A 58 0.88 5.88 9.05
C SER A 58 2.14 6.65 9.41
N THR A 59 2.05 7.98 9.49
CA THR A 59 3.19 8.79 9.96
C THR A 59 3.50 8.58 11.45
N SER A 60 2.54 8.03 12.20
CA SER A 60 2.67 7.75 13.64
C SER A 60 3.22 6.34 13.93
N GLY A 61 3.25 5.46 12.92
CA GLY A 61 3.61 4.06 13.10
C GLY A 61 2.47 3.21 13.66
N ASP A 62 1.23 3.70 13.61
CA ASP A 62 0.04 2.98 14.05
C ASP A 62 -0.39 1.95 12.98
N LEU A 63 -0.57 0.70 13.41
CA LEU A 63 -0.94 -0.39 12.51
C LEU A 63 -2.41 -0.34 12.09
N GLU A 64 -3.30 0.20 12.92
CA GLU A 64 -4.72 0.39 12.56
C GLU A 64 -4.87 1.45 11.49
N GLU A 65 -4.18 2.59 11.65
CA GLU A 65 -4.08 3.65 10.64
C GLU A 65 -3.53 3.06 9.33
N ALA A 66 -2.44 2.31 9.40
CA ALA A 66 -1.84 1.70 8.23
C ALA A 66 -2.78 0.73 7.50
N ALA A 67 -3.54 -0.08 8.25
CA ALA A 67 -4.52 -1.00 7.67
C ALA A 67 -5.68 -0.26 6.97
N GLN A 68 -6.14 0.87 7.52
CA GLN A 68 -7.20 1.68 6.95
C GLN A 68 -6.75 2.38 5.66
N HIS A 69 -5.51 2.87 5.62
CA HIS A 69 -4.96 3.56 4.46
C HIS A 69 -4.50 2.61 3.33
N LEU A 70 -4.18 1.35 3.62
CA LEU A 70 -3.60 0.40 2.66
C LEU A 70 -4.42 0.27 1.35
N PHE A 71 -5.73 0.05 1.45
CA PHE A 71 -6.56 -0.15 0.26
C PHE A 71 -6.72 1.12 -0.56
N ALA A 72 -6.85 2.27 0.11
CA ALA A 72 -6.88 3.57 -0.56
C ALA A 72 -5.55 3.84 -1.28
N ALA A 73 -4.42 3.48 -0.66
CA ALA A 73 -3.09 3.64 -1.23
C ALA A 73 -2.91 2.79 -2.50
N LEU A 74 -3.22 1.49 -2.42
CA LEU A 74 -3.16 0.56 -3.55
C LEU A 74 -4.04 1.04 -4.72
N ARG A 75 -5.29 1.46 -4.44
CA ARG A 75 -6.21 1.96 -5.45
C ARG A 75 -5.76 3.28 -6.07
N THR A 76 -5.16 4.15 -5.29
CA THR A 76 -4.65 5.44 -5.77
C THR A 76 -3.51 5.22 -6.75
N LEU A 77 -2.53 4.38 -6.38
CA LEU A 77 -1.38 4.11 -7.22
C LEU A 77 -1.73 3.31 -8.48
N ASP A 78 -2.64 2.35 -8.39
CA ASP A 78 -3.08 1.56 -9.56
C ASP A 78 -3.74 2.41 -10.65
N LYS A 79 -4.41 3.51 -10.27
CA LYS A 79 -4.99 4.50 -11.19
C LYS A 79 -3.97 5.44 -11.83
N THR A 80 -2.73 5.45 -11.35
CA THR A 80 -1.69 6.31 -11.90
C THR A 80 -0.93 5.63 -13.04
N SER A 81 -0.26 6.43 -13.87
CA SER A 81 0.60 5.98 -14.96
C SER A 81 1.97 5.50 -14.45
N ILE A 82 1.98 4.66 -13.43
CA ILE A 82 3.18 4.00 -12.90
C ILE A 82 3.27 2.57 -13.44
N ASP A 83 4.49 2.03 -13.48
CA ASP A 83 4.77 0.67 -13.95
C ASP A 83 4.87 -0.33 -12.79
N ILE A 84 5.29 0.17 -11.62
CA ILE A 84 5.62 -0.63 -10.44
C ILE A 84 5.23 0.10 -9.15
N ILE A 85 4.76 -0.67 -8.17
CA ILE A 85 4.53 -0.22 -6.80
C ILE A 85 5.60 -0.85 -5.90
N LEU A 86 6.35 -0.01 -5.19
CA LEU A 86 7.28 -0.43 -4.14
C LEU A 86 6.54 -0.32 -2.81
N ALA A 87 6.23 -1.44 -2.16
CA ALA A 87 5.48 -1.44 -0.91
C ALA A 87 6.32 -1.96 0.26
N GLU A 88 6.44 -1.13 1.29
CA GLU A 88 7.16 -1.43 2.50
C GLU A 88 6.35 -2.40 3.38
N LEU A 89 7.02 -3.43 3.90
CA LEU A 89 6.44 -4.31 4.91
C LEU A 89 6.39 -3.61 6.27
N VAL A 90 5.27 -3.74 6.98
CA VAL A 90 5.11 -3.24 8.35
C VAL A 90 5.66 -4.26 9.37
N PRO A 91 5.85 -3.88 10.65
CA PRO A 91 6.23 -4.83 11.69
C PRO A 91 5.35 -6.08 11.73
N ASP A 92 5.95 -7.27 11.81
CA ASP A 92 5.24 -8.56 11.71
C ASP A 92 4.60 -9.00 13.04
N THR A 93 3.85 -8.09 13.66
CA THR A 93 3.21 -8.26 14.96
C THR A 93 1.74 -7.84 14.90
N GLY A 94 0.86 -8.56 15.60
CA GLY A 94 -0.57 -8.25 15.68
C GLY A 94 -1.19 -8.01 14.30
N LEU A 95 -1.76 -6.82 14.11
CA LEU A 95 -2.40 -6.39 12.85
C LEU A 95 -1.42 -6.31 11.67
N GLY A 96 -0.13 -6.06 11.93
CA GLY A 96 0.90 -5.95 10.90
C GLY A 96 1.09 -7.24 10.09
N ARG A 97 0.87 -8.40 10.71
CA ARG A 97 0.84 -9.69 9.99
C ARG A 97 -0.25 -9.74 8.93
N ALA A 98 -1.44 -9.24 9.26
CA ALA A 98 -2.58 -9.20 8.34
C ALA A 98 -2.36 -8.17 7.22
N ILE A 99 -1.70 -7.05 7.50
CA ILE A 99 -1.29 -6.05 6.50
C ILE A 99 -0.28 -6.66 5.53
N ASN A 100 0.79 -7.26 6.06
CA ASN A 100 1.84 -7.91 5.26
C ASN A 100 1.27 -9.05 4.40
N ASP A 101 0.37 -9.85 4.94
CA ASP A 101 -0.30 -10.90 4.18
C ASP A 101 -1.13 -10.33 3.01
N ARG A 102 -1.90 -9.25 3.22
CA ARG A 102 -2.61 -8.57 2.13
C ARG A 102 -1.67 -8.03 1.06
N LEU A 103 -0.56 -7.41 1.46
CA LEU A 103 0.48 -6.94 0.53
C LEU A 103 1.07 -8.09 -0.29
N ARG A 104 1.38 -9.23 0.35
CA ARG A 104 1.89 -10.43 -0.32
C ARG A 104 0.91 -10.98 -1.35
N ARG A 105 -0.37 -11.07 -1.00
CA ARG A 105 -1.42 -11.47 -1.94
C ARG A 105 -1.53 -10.50 -3.11
N ALA A 106 -1.46 -9.19 -2.85
CA ALA A 106 -1.49 -8.19 -3.91
C ALA A 106 -0.26 -8.27 -4.85
N SER A 107 0.90 -8.69 -4.35
CA SER A 107 2.12 -8.87 -5.14
C SER A 107 2.23 -10.18 -5.92
N ALA A 108 1.36 -11.14 -5.65
CA ALA A 108 1.41 -12.47 -6.27
C ALA A 108 0.74 -12.53 -7.66
N HIS A 109 0.36 -11.38 -8.21
CA HIS A 109 -0.25 -11.21 -9.53
C HIS A 109 0.70 -10.52 -10.50
#